data_AF-A0A496BUT8-F1
#
_entry.id   AF-A0A496BUT8-F1
#
_cell.length_a   1.000
_cell.length_b   1.000
_cell.length_c   1.000
_cell.angle_alpha   90.00
_cell.angle_beta   90.00
_cell.angle_gamma   90.00
#
_symmetry.space_group_name_H-M   'P 1'
#
loop_
_entity.id
_entity.type
_entity.pdbx_description
1 polymer ?
#
loop_
_entity_poly.entity_id
_entity_poly.type
_entity_poly.pdbx_seq_one_letter_code
_entity_poly.pdbx_strand_id
1 'polypeptide(L)'
;MKRSVVFAACLWVSCLFTLSAQKTTIESKEENSLRVMSYNVRNCRGMDEVVDYQRVADIMNRVDPDVIAVQELDSASVRSNGFFALKELADRTRMYYTYGPSIDYQGGKYGIGILSKEKPLSYWMLPLPGREERRLLLVAEFKEYVMCCSHFSLTKEDQVLSVPIILDALKDIRKPLFLAGDMNSIQGSPTQNALQEKFMPLNNYKDNTIPGQSPNRCIDFIYGFDNGNQYSVLRRQVLYDEPIASDHLPLFVDVRLKAGVADIFRTKPYLQNPLSNGITVSWFTNVPVHSWVEYGTDRNLGERAETIVDGQVICNNKHHKVRLTGLKPGETYYYRVCSREITLYEAYKKEFGETAYSDIYSFTIPTSVETDFTALIFNDLHKKNEVLDLLADQIEGIDYDFVMFNGDCIDDPRNESEVVHFLSYLNKKVKAENVPVFYLRGNHEIRNAYSIQLRELFDYVGDKTYGAFNWGDTRFVILDCGEDKPDSTWVYYDLNDFAGLRMEQVGFLKAELSGKAYKKAAKKVLIHHIPLYGMSEKSYLPCLDLWGGLLAKAPFDVSINAHTHRFAYWPKGSVGNNFPVVIGGGNRPENATVMILSKKGKVMTLKALNTKGETLQIINL
;
A
#
# COMPACT_ATOMS: atom_id res chain seq x y z
N MET A 1 69.69 40.33 -34.41
CA MET A 1 68.58 40.89 -35.23
C MET A 1 67.98 39.77 -36.06
N LYS A 2 66.63 39.60 -36.03
CA LYS A 2 65.78 38.61 -36.75
C LYS A 2 65.82 37.17 -36.19
N ARG A 3 64.80 36.70 -35.42
CA ARG A 3 63.41 36.23 -35.75
C ARG A 3 63.35 34.90 -36.52
N SER A 4 62.95 33.84 -35.81
CA SER A 4 62.35 32.58 -36.32
C SER A 4 61.43 32.02 -35.20
N VAL A 5 60.18 32.46 -35.10
CA VAL A 5 58.93 31.78 -35.53
C VAL A 5 58.82 30.33 -35.05
N VAL A 6 58.02 30.15 -34.00
CA VAL A 6 57.51 28.88 -33.48
C VAL A 6 56.26 28.51 -34.27
N PHE A 7 56.24 27.32 -34.88
CA PHE A 7 55.03 26.67 -35.38
C PHE A 7 54.46 25.78 -34.28
N ALA A 8 53.33 26.16 -33.69
CA ALA A 8 52.49 25.28 -32.89
C ALA A 8 51.19 25.05 -33.66
N ALA A 9 51.00 23.84 -34.16
CA ALA A 9 49.78 23.43 -34.84
C ALA A 9 48.66 23.22 -33.82
N CYS A 10 47.61 24.05 -33.87
CA CYS A 10 46.37 23.82 -33.15
C CYS A 10 45.55 22.75 -33.88
N LEU A 11 45.49 21.54 -33.32
CA LEU A 11 44.48 20.54 -33.65
C LEU A 11 43.15 20.95 -33.01
N TRP A 12 42.27 21.56 -33.80
CA TRP A 12 40.85 21.71 -33.47
C TRP A 12 40.17 20.37 -33.73
N VAL A 13 39.91 19.61 -32.67
CA VAL A 13 38.97 18.49 -32.72
C VAL A 13 37.56 19.07 -32.60
N SER A 14 36.87 19.19 -33.73
CA SER A 14 35.44 19.46 -33.77
C SER A 14 34.68 18.23 -33.27
N CYS A 15 34.39 18.18 -31.96
CA CYS A 15 33.37 17.28 -31.44
C CYS A 15 32.00 17.75 -31.93
N LEU A 16 31.53 17.16 -33.04
CA LEU A 16 30.13 17.19 -33.43
C LEU A 16 29.33 16.39 -32.39
N PHE A 17 28.88 17.07 -31.33
CA PHE A 17 27.80 16.54 -30.51
C PHE A 17 26.52 16.61 -31.34
N THR A 18 26.09 15.48 -31.90
CA THR A 18 24.71 15.31 -32.34
C THR A 18 23.83 15.43 -31.09
N LEU A 19 23.24 16.61 -30.86
CA LEU A 19 22.11 16.76 -29.94
C LEU A 19 20.95 15.93 -30.52
N SER A 20 20.86 14.66 -30.13
CA SER A 20 19.56 14.00 -30.15
C SER A 20 18.69 14.78 -29.18
N ALA A 21 17.62 15.42 -29.67
CA ALA A 21 16.61 16.03 -28.80
C ALA A 21 16.10 14.94 -27.85
N GLN A 22 16.53 15.00 -26.60
CA GLN A 22 16.13 14.02 -25.60
C GLN A 22 14.65 14.28 -25.30
N LYS A 23 13.78 13.29 -25.54
CA LYS A 23 12.37 13.39 -25.16
C LYS A 23 12.26 13.73 -23.67
N THR A 24 11.32 14.60 -23.33
CA THR A 24 11.13 15.03 -21.95
C THR A 24 10.76 13.82 -21.10
N THR A 25 11.48 13.60 -20.00
CA THR A 25 11.15 12.55 -19.05
C THR A 25 9.78 12.84 -18.44
N ILE A 26 8.89 11.84 -18.51
CA ILE A 26 7.61 11.86 -17.81
C ILE A 26 7.76 10.88 -16.65
N GLU A 27 7.78 11.41 -15.44
CA GLU A 27 7.84 10.58 -14.26
C GLU A 27 6.56 9.76 -14.08
N SER A 28 6.72 8.56 -13.52
CA SER A 28 5.59 7.70 -13.19
C SER A 28 4.61 8.45 -12.29
N LYS A 29 3.33 8.30 -12.62
CA LYS A 29 2.23 8.82 -11.82
C LYS A 29 2.27 8.18 -10.42
N GLU A 30 2.09 8.97 -9.36
CA GLU A 30 2.02 8.43 -7.99
C GLU A 30 0.82 7.50 -7.81
N GLU A 31 0.93 6.51 -6.93
CA GLU A 31 -0.21 5.66 -6.56
C GLU A 31 -1.39 6.51 -6.02
N ASN A 32 -2.61 6.02 -6.25
CA ASN A 32 -3.86 6.68 -5.86
C ASN A 32 -3.96 8.14 -6.37
N SER A 33 -3.48 8.41 -7.59
CA SER A 33 -3.67 9.69 -8.27
C SER A 33 -4.25 9.52 -9.68
N LEU A 34 -4.90 10.57 -10.16
CA LEU A 34 -5.54 10.69 -11.46
C LEU A 34 -4.69 11.60 -12.36
N ARG A 35 -4.27 11.10 -13.52
CA ARG A 35 -3.59 11.89 -14.56
C ARG A 35 -4.61 12.34 -15.60
N VAL A 36 -4.89 13.63 -15.61
CA VAL A 36 -5.79 14.29 -16.57
C VAL A 36 -4.93 14.96 -17.63
N MET A 37 -5.22 14.69 -18.91
CA MET A 37 -4.53 15.29 -20.05
C MET A 37 -5.49 16.15 -20.88
N SER A 38 -4.98 17.24 -21.44
CA SER A 38 -5.65 18.03 -22.47
C SER A 38 -4.81 18.03 -23.73
N TYR A 39 -5.42 17.78 -24.88
CA TYR A 39 -4.71 17.84 -26.15
C TYR A 39 -5.62 18.24 -27.33
N ASN A 40 -5.40 19.44 -27.85
CA ASN A 40 -5.91 19.81 -29.17
C ASN A 40 -5.02 19.14 -30.22
N VAL A 41 -5.58 18.17 -30.95
CA VAL A 41 -4.81 17.33 -31.89
C VAL A 41 -4.81 17.89 -33.31
N ARG A 42 -5.47 19.02 -33.58
CA ARG A 42 -5.59 19.63 -34.91
C ARG A 42 -5.92 18.58 -35.97
N ASN A 43 -7.04 17.86 -35.82
CA ASN A 43 -7.45 16.76 -36.72
C ASN A 43 -6.39 15.64 -36.92
N CYS A 44 -5.47 15.49 -35.96
CA CYS A 44 -4.28 14.64 -36.02
C CYS A 44 -3.31 14.98 -37.16
N ARG A 45 -3.43 16.20 -37.72
CA ARG A 45 -2.57 16.72 -38.79
C ARG A 45 -1.47 17.59 -38.19
N GLY A 46 -0.24 17.10 -38.23
CA GLY A 46 0.89 17.83 -37.67
C GLY A 46 1.27 19.08 -38.45
N MET A 47 2.27 19.79 -37.93
CA MET A 47 2.90 20.95 -38.57
C MET A 47 3.71 20.58 -39.81
N ASP A 48 3.92 19.29 -40.06
CA ASP A 48 4.40 18.72 -41.32
C ASP A 48 3.27 18.45 -42.34
N GLU A 49 2.03 18.83 -41.99
CA GLU A 49 0.81 18.62 -42.78
C GLU A 49 0.44 17.14 -43.01
N VAL A 50 1.05 16.23 -42.25
CA VAL A 50 0.75 14.79 -42.28
C VAL A 50 -0.28 14.45 -41.21
N VAL A 51 -1.37 13.77 -41.63
CA VAL A 51 -2.33 13.15 -40.70
C VAL A 51 -1.73 11.85 -40.19
N ASP A 52 -1.43 11.78 -38.89
CA ASP A 52 -0.81 10.62 -38.26
C ASP A 52 -1.43 10.34 -36.88
N TYR A 53 -2.38 9.41 -36.85
CA TYR A 53 -3.03 8.95 -35.63
C TYR A 53 -2.08 8.19 -34.70
N GLN A 54 -1.06 7.51 -35.26
CA GLN A 54 -0.10 6.76 -34.44
C GLN A 54 0.82 7.72 -33.70
N ARG A 55 1.32 8.77 -34.36
CA ARG A 55 2.14 9.81 -33.72
C ARG A 55 1.43 10.44 -32.53
N VAL A 56 0.14 10.79 -32.68
CA VAL A 56 -0.65 11.35 -31.58
C VAL A 56 -0.87 10.31 -30.47
N ALA A 57 -1.20 9.07 -30.82
CA ALA A 57 -1.39 7.99 -29.86
C ALA A 57 -0.11 7.64 -29.09
N ASP A 58 1.06 7.71 -29.72
CA ASP A 58 2.37 7.46 -29.08
C ASP A 58 2.66 8.50 -28.00
N ILE A 59 2.25 9.76 -28.21
CA ILE A 59 2.34 10.81 -27.18
C ILE A 59 1.42 10.48 -26.01
N MET A 60 0.17 10.12 -26.28
CA MET A 60 -0.80 9.75 -25.25
C MET A 60 -0.32 8.52 -24.44
N ASN A 61 0.16 7.48 -25.12
CA ASN A 61 0.71 6.27 -24.50
C ASN A 61 1.97 6.57 -23.67
N ARG A 62 2.80 7.52 -24.10
CA ARG A 62 3.99 7.95 -23.34
C ARG A 62 3.61 8.72 -22.07
N VAL A 63 2.56 9.53 -22.12
CA VAL A 63 2.03 10.27 -20.95
C VAL A 63 1.29 9.33 -19.98
N ASP A 64 0.70 8.24 -20.48
CA ASP A 64 -0.12 7.28 -19.74
C ASP A 64 -1.25 7.93 -18.89
N PRO A 65 -2.07 8.83 -19.46
CA PRO A 65 -3.15 9.49 -18.73
C PRO A 65 -4.30 8.52 -18.43
N ASP A 66 -5.04 8.78 -17.35
CA ASP A 66 -6.26 8.02 -17.06
C ASP A 66 -7.44 8.54 -17.87
N VAL A 67 -7.44 9.84 -18.17
CA VAL A 67 -8.46 10.51 -18.97
C VAL A 67 -7.86 11.66 -19.77
N ILE A 68 -8.34 11.83 -21.00
CA ILE A 68 -7.86 12.83 -21.96
C ILE A 68 -9.06 13.60 -22.51
N ALA A 69 -9.03 14.92 -22.42
CA ALA A 69 -9.87 15.81 -23.21
C ALA A 69 -9.18 16.08 -24.55
N VAL A 70 -9.80 15.65 -25.65
CA VAL A 70 -9.24 15.74 -27.00
C VAL A 70 -10.07 16.70 -27.86
N GLN A 71 -9.44 17.71 -28.46
CA GLN A 71 -10.12 18.72 -29.27
C GLN A 71 -9.76 18.58 -30.76
N GLU A 72 -10.62 19.13 -31.62
CA GLU A 72 -10.47 19.18 -33.09
C GLU A 72 -10.47 17.82 -33.80
N LEU A 73 -11.53 17.05 -33.59
CA LEU A 73 -11.66 15.69 -34.12
C LEU A 73 -12.65 15.63 -35.28
N ASP A 74 -12.16 15.17 -36.43
CA ASP A 74 -13.00 14.72 -37.54
C ASP A 74 -13.63 13.35 -37.26
N SER A 75 -14.86 13.16 -37.74
CA SER A 75 -15.57 11.90 -37.72
C SER A 75 -16.21 11.61 -39.07
N ALA A 76 -15.64 10.66 -39.80
CA ALA A 76 -16.13 10.17 -41.10
C ALA A 76 -16.38 11.27 -42.15
N SER A 77 -15.58 12.34 -42.11
CA SER A 77 -15.64 13.46 -43.05
C SER A 77 -14.77 13.21 -44.28
N VAL A 78 -15.01 13.96 -45.37
CA VAL A 78 -14.12 13.91 -46.55
C VAL A 78 -12.68 14.26 -46.19
N ARG A 79 -12.46 15.30 -45.34
CA ARG A 79 -11.13 15.70 -44.85
C ARG A 79 -10.38 14.56 -44.14
N SER A 80 -11.11 13.73 -43.39
CA SER A 80 -10.56 12.56 -42.69
C SER A 80 -10.56 11.30 -43.54
N ASN A 81 -10.87 11.37 -44.85
CA ASN A 81 -10.99 10.20 -45.73
C ASN A 81 -11.94 9.11 -45.17
N GLY A 82 -13.02 9.53 -44.49
CA GLY A 82 -13.99 8.63 -43.87
C GLY A 82 -13.54 8.03 -42.53
N PHE A 83 -12.36 8.35 -42.02
CA PHE A 83 -11.90 7.86 -40.70
C PHE A 83 -12.62 8.56 -39.55
N PHE A 84 -12.87 7.79 -38.49
CA PHE A 84 -13.33 8.34 -37.22
C PHE A 84 -12.13 8.54 -36.30
N ALA A 85 -11.58 9.77 -36.27
CA ALA A 85 -10.31 10.07 -35.61
C ALA A 85 -10.27 9.66 -34.14
N LEU A 86 -11.33 9.94 -33.36
CA LEU A 86 -11.34 9.58 -31.95
C LEU A 86 -11.30 8.05 -31.73
N LYS A 87 -11.98 7.30 -32.59
CA LYS A 87 -11.95 5.82 -32.55
C LYS A 87 -10.56 5.30 -32.91
N GLU A 88 -9.91 5.87 -33.92
CA GLU A 88 -8.53 5.50 -34.28
C GLU A 88 -7.56 5.71 -33.11
N LEU A 89 -7.69 6.84 -32.40
CA LEU A 89 -6.89 7.09 -31.19
C LEU A 89 -7.22 6.09 -30.08
N ALA A 90 -8.51 5.85 -29.82
CA ALA A 90 -8.97 4.91 -28.80
C ALA A 90 -8.45 3.49 -29.01
N ASP A 91 -8.45 2.99 -30.25
CA ASP A 91 -7.96 1.65 -30.59
C ASP A 91 -6.44 1.54 -30.34
N ARG A 92 -5.69 2.61 -30.63
CA ARG A 92 -4.21 2.66 -30.47
C ARG A 92 -3.77 2.87 -29.03
N THR A 93 -4.57 3.59 -28.23
CA THR A 93 -4.31 3.81 -26.79
C THR A 93 -4.99 2.77 -25.90
N ARG A 94 -5.86 1.92 -26.47
CA ARG A 94 -6.70 0.95 -25.75
C ARG A 94 -7.60 1.60 -24.69
N MET A 95 -8.11 2.79 -25.01
CA MET A 95 -9.00 3.56 -24.13
C MET A 95 -10.45 3.50 -24.64
N TYR A 96 -11.40 3.72 -23.75
CA TYR A 96 -12.79 3.98 -24.13
C TYR A 96 -12.89 5.39 -24.73
N TYR A 97 -13.78 5.59 -25.70
CA TYR A 97 -14.03 6.90 -26.27
C TYR A 97 -15.46 7.38 -26.04
N THR A 98 -15.61 8.68 -25.84
CA THR A 98 -16.89 9.40 -25.82
C THR A 98 -16.78 10.58 -26.77
N TYR A 99 -17.61 10.64 -27.81
CA TYR A 99 -17.53 11.67 -28.85
C TYR A 99 -18.64 12.70 -28.72
N GLY A 100 -18.28 13.99 -28.80
CA GLY A 100 -19.19 15.11 -28.87
C GLY A 100 -19.07 15.81 -30.22
N PRO A 101 -20.02 15.60 -31.16
CA PRO A 101 -20.02 16.30 -32.45
C PRO A 101 -20.57 17.73 -32.32
N SER A 102 -19.74 18.73 -32.63
CA SER A 102 -20.12 20.15 -32.57
C SER A 102 -20.86 20.62 -33.82
N ILE A 103 -20.45 20.14 -35.00
CA ILE A 103 -21.06 20.47 -36.29
C ILE A 103 -21.09 19.25 -37.22
N ASP A 104 -21.98 19.30 -38.22
CA ASP A 104 -21.86 18.46 -39.41
C ASP A 104 -20.82 19.11 -40.35
N TYR A 105 -19.91 18.30 -40.88
CA TYR A 105 -18.77 18.78 -41.68
C TYR A 105 -18.42 17.81 -42.79
N GLN A 106 -18.52 18.26 -44.04
CA GLN A 106 -18.15 17.50 -45.25
C GLN A 106 -18.69 16.06 -45.28
N GLY A 107 -19.99 15.88 -45.05
CA GLY A 107 -20.65 14.57 -45.02
C GLY A 107 -20.41 13.75 -43.74
N GLY A 108 -19.48 14.17 -42.89
CA GLY A 108 -19.23 13.63 -41.56
C GLY A 108 -19.54 14.65 -40.46
N LYS A 109 -18.80 14.59 -39.36
CA LYS A 109 -18.92 15.48 -38.20
C LYS A 109 -17.56 16.00 -37.77
N TYR A 110 -17.57 17.11 -37.04
CA TYR A 110 -16.39 17.69 -36.41
C TYR A 110 -16.72 18.10 -34.98
N GLY A 111 -15.80 17.86 -34.03
CA GLY A 111 -16.06 18.16 -32.62
C GLY A 111 -14.92 17.78 -31.68
N ILE A 112 -15.29 17.37 -30.47
CA ILE A 112 -14.37 17.06 -29.37
C ILE A 112 -14.64 15.66 -28.82
N GLY A 113 -13.77 15.17 -27.94
CA GLY A 113 -13.90 13.84 -27.38
C GLY A 113 -13.22 13.67 -26.04
N ILE A 114 -13.60 12.61 -25.33
CA ILE A 114 -12.92 12.13 -24.13
C ILE A 114 -12.41 10.72 -24.40
N LEU A 115 -11.13 10.48 -24.13
CA LEU A 115 -10.55 9.14 -24.03
C LEU A 115 -10.33 8.80 -22.55
N SER A 116 -10.69 7.60 -22.10
CA SER A 116 -10.54 7.19 -20.70
C SER A 116 -10.16 5.71 -20.54
N LYS A 117 -9.34 5.38 -19.54
CA LYS A 117 -9.04 3.99 -19.17
C LYS A 117 -10.28 3.26 -18.64
N GLU A 118 -11.13 3.99 -17.92
CA GLU A 118 -12.41 3.49 -17.42
C GLU A 118 -13.54 3.80 -18.39
N LYS A 119 -14.59 2.99 -18.38
CA LYS A 119 -15.81 3.28 -19.14
C LYS A 119 -16.65 4.29 -18.35
N PRO A 120 -17.13 5.39 -18.97
CA PRO A 120 -18.01 6.34 -18.28
C PRO A 120 -19.32 5.67 -17.86
N LEU A 121 -19.83 6.06 -16.70
CA LEU A 121 -21.14 5.65 -16.18
C LEU A 121 -22.27 6.29 -17.00
N SER A 122 -22.10 7.56 -17.35
CA SER A 122 -23.02 8.33 -18.16
C SER A 122 -22.26 9.46 -18.87
N TYR A 123 -22.83 10.02 -19.92
CA TYR A 123 -22.33 11.24 -20.53
C TYR A 123 -23.47 12.03 -21.19
N TRP A 124 -23.27 13.33 -21.32
CA TRP A 124 -24.20 14.24 -22.00
C TRP A 124 -23.45 15.42 -22.62
N MET A 125 -24.14 16.18 -23.47
CA MET A 125 -23.59 17.29 -24.23
C MET A 125 -24.45 18.53 -24.09
N LEU A 126 -23.81 19.69 -24.15
CA LEU A 126 -24.49 20.98 -24.10
C LEU A 126 -23.91 21.90 -25.19
N PRO A 127 -24.74 22.39 -26.14
CA PRO A 127 -24.29 23.37 -27.12
C PRO A 127 -23.81 24.66 -26.45
N LEU A 128 -22.72 25.23 -26.97
CA LEU A 128 -22.16 26.50 -26.54
C LEU A 128 -22.17 27.52 -27.70
N PRO A 129 -22.20 28.82 -27.39
CA PRO A 129 -22.03 29.88 -28.38
C PRO A 129 -20.78 29.70 -29.25
N GLY A 130 -20.92 30.09 -30.51
CA GLY A 130 -19.86 30.00 -31.51
C GLY A 130 -20.42 30.36 -32.89
N ARG A 131 -20.31 31.63 -33.25
CA ARG A 131 -20.88 32.16 -34.50
C ARG A 131 -20.07 31.78 -35.73
N GLU A 132 -18.76 31.58 -35.56
CA GLU A 132 -17.88 31.06 -36.62
C GLU A 132 -18.01 29.55 -36.80
N GLU A 133 -18.16 28.84 -35.68
CA GLU A 133 -18.30 27.39 -35.59
C GLU A 133 -19.02 27.08 -34.28
N ARG A 134 -20.11 26.30 -34.33
CA ARG A 134 -20.83 25.92 -33.09
C ARG A 134 -19.89 25.14 -32.18
N ARG A 135 -19.93 25.43 -30.88
CA ARG A 135 -19.12 24.77 -29.86
C ARG A 135 -19.99 23.92 -28.95
N LEU A 136 -19.37 23.08 -28.13
CA LEU A 136 -20.10 22.27 -27.14
C LEU A 136 -19.24 22.01 -25.90
N LEU A 137 -19.94 21.73 -24.80
CA LEU A 137 -19.40 21.08 -23.60
C LEU A 137 -19.77 19.59 -23.66
N LEU A 138 -18.78 18.71 -23.54
CA LEU A 138 -18.98 17.27 -23.38
C LEU A 138 -18.70 16.90 -21.92
N VAL A 139 -19.63 16.24 -21.24
CA VAL A 139 -19.53 15.85 -19.84
C VAL A 139 -19.62 14.34 -19.72
N ALA A 140 -18.62 13.70 -19.11
CA ALA A 140 -18.59 12.28 -18.83
C ALA A 140 -18.43 12.02 -17.32
N GLU A 141 -19.32 11.21 -16.77
CA GLU A 141 -19.32 10.84 -15.36
C GLU A 141 -18.62 9.49 -15.14
N PHE A 142 -17.68 9.45 -14.20
CA PHE A 142 -16.99 8.24 -13.74
C PHE A 142 -17.36 7.93 -12.30
N LYS A 143 -16.83 6.82 -11.76
CA LYS A 143 -17.13 6.40 -10.38
C LYS A 143 -16.74 7.48 -9.37
N GLU A 144 -15.50 7.97 -9.46
CA GLU A 144 -14.90 8.87 -8.46
C GLU A 144 -14.88 10.35 -8.89
N TYR A 145 -15.09 10.67 -10.17
CA TYR A 145 -14.98 12.04 -10.69
C TYR A 145 -15.85 12.28 -11.94
N VAL A 146 -15.95 13.53 -12.36
CA VAL A 146 -16.56 13.96 -13.63
C VAL A 146 -15.49 14.65 -14.48
N MET A 147 -15.43 14.30 -15.76
CA MET A 147 -14.56 14.95 -16.74
C MET A 147 -15.38 15.72 -17.77
N CYS A 148 -15.01 16.97 -17.99
CA CYS A 148 -15.59 17.82 -19.01
C CYS A 148 -14.54 18.16 -20.08
N CYS A 149 -14.92 18.10 -21.35
CA CYS A 149 -14.11 18.56 -22.47
C CYS A 149 -14.83 19.74 -23.15
N SER A 150 -14.09 20.77 -23.54
CA SER A 150 -14.60 21.87 -24.37
C SER A 150 -13.54 22.40 -25.34
N HIS A 151 -14.00 23.10 -26.37
CA HIS A 151 -13.18 23.90 -27.29
C HIS A 151 -13.94 25.22 -27.51
N PHE A 152 -13.44 26.31 -26.96
CA PHE A 152 -14.16 27.59 -26.95
C PHE A 152 -14.06 28.30 -28.30
N SER A 153 -15.04 29.18 -28.58
CA SER A 153 -15.07 30.00 -29.80
C SER A 153 -13.82 30.87 -29.94
N LEU A 154 -13.44 31.21 -31.18
CA LEU A 154 -12.42 32.22 -31.47
C LEU A 154 -12.94 33.66 -31.20
N THR A 155 -14.26 33.82 -31.13
CA THR A 155 -14.94 35.09 -30.89
C THR A 155 -15.08 35.35 -29.39
N LYS A 156 -14.47 36.44 -28.89
CA LYS A 156 -14.39 36.74 -27.46
C LYS A 156 -15.77 36.86 -26.78
N GLU A 157 -16.75 37.44 -27.47
CA GLU A 157 -18.10 37.60 -26.96
C GLU A 157 -18.77 36.22 -26.73
N ASP A 158 -18.60 35.28 -27.66
CA ASP A 158 -19.12 33.92 -27.55
C ASP A 158 -18.40 33.12 -26.44
N GLN A 159 -17.09 33.34 -26.26
CA GLN A 159 -16.34 32.75 -25.15
C GLN A 159 -16.92 33.16 -23.79
N VAL A 160 -17.17 34.44 -23.59
CA VAL A 160 -17.73 34.97 -22.33
C VAL A 160 -19.16 34.47 -22.11
N LEU A 161 -19.98 34.43 -23.16
CA LEU A 161 -21.36 33.90 -23.09
C LEU A 161 -21.42 32.40 -22.77
N SER A 162 -20.37 31.64 -23.10
CA SER A 162 -20.30 30.20 -22.80
C SER A 162 -20.16 29.92 -21.31
N VAL A 163 -19.49 30.79 -20.55
CA VAL A 163 -19.19 30.57 -19.13
C VAL A 163 -20.45 30.39 -18.26
N PRO A 164 -21.43 31.32 -18.22
CA PRO A 164 -22.61 31.17 -17.38
C PRO A 164 -23.45 29.92 -17.74
N ILE A 165 -23.46 29.52 -19.02
CA ILE A 165 -24.14 28.30 -19.49
C ILE A 165 -23.47 27.06 -18.88
N ILE A 166 -22.13 27.01 -18.91
CA ILE A 166 -21.35 25.92 -18.30
C ILE A 166 -21.57 25.89 -16.79
N LEU A 167 -21.48 27.03 -16.10
CA LEU A 167 -21.65 27.09 -14.65
C LEU A 167 -23.04 26.62 -14.22
N ASP A 168 -24.10 27.02 -14.92
CA ASP A 168 -25.46 26.59 -14.62
C ASP A 168 -25.64 25.08 -14.83
N ALA A 169 -25.06 24.53 -15.90
CA ALA A 169 -25.18 23.10 -16.22
C ALA A 169 -24.42 22.18 -15.24
N LEU A 170 -23.37 22.69 -14.58
CA LEU A 170 -22.52 21.91 -13.67
C LEU A 170 -22.83 22.13 -12.19
N LYS A 171 -23.71 23.09 -11.83
CA LYS A 171 -23.97 23.51 -10.44
C LYS A 171 -24.46 22.39 -9.50
N ASP A 172 -25.11 21.38 -10.05
CA ASP A 172 -25.71 20.28 -9.28
C ASP A 172 -24.79 19.06 -9.15
N ILE A 173 -23.62 19.08 -9.79
CA ILE A 173 -22.64 18.00 -9.69
C ILE A 173 -21.92 18.09 -8.34
N ARG A 174 -21.87 16.96 -7.62
CA ARG A 174 -21.26 16.84 -6.28
C ARG A 174 -19.97 16.04 -6.25
N LYS A 175 -19.60 15.34 -7.33
CA LYS A 175 -18.31 14.65 -7.46
C LYS A 175 -17.19 15.66 -7.76
N PRO A 176 -15.92 15.33 -7.47
CA PRO A 176 -14.77 16.04 -8.04
C PRO A 176 -14.96 16.20 -9.55
N LEU A 177 -14.87 17.44 -10.03
CA LEU A 177 -15.14 17.78 -11.43
C LEU A 177 -13.94 18.51 -12.03
N PHE A 178 -13.55 18.06 -13.22
CA PHE A 178 -12.48 18.66 -14.01
C PHE A 178 -13.02 19.13 -15.36
N LEU A 179 -12.54 20.27 -15.83
CA LEU A 179 -12.78 20.79 -17.19
C LEU A 179 -11.44 20.95 -17.89
N ALA A 180 -11.30 20.40 -19.09
CA ALA A 180 -10.09 20.60 -19.88
C ALA A 180 -10.39 20.89 -21.35
N GLY A 181 -9.45 21.58 -21.98
CA GLY A 181 -9.43 21.81 -23.42
C GLY A 181 -8.80 23.13 -23.81
N ASP A 182 -8.98 23.47 -25.08
CA ASP A 182 -8.59 24.74 -25.66
C ASP A 182 -9.65 25.82 -25.36
N MET A 183 -9.29 26.77 -24.52
CA MET A 183 -10.18 27.85 -24.08
C MET A 183 -10.11 29.07 -25.00
N ASN A 184 -9.23 29.08 -26.01
CA ASN A 184 -8.98 30.19 -26.93
C ASN A 184 -8.78 31.56 -26.24
N SER A 185 -8.36 31.55 -24.99
CA SER A 185 -8.27 32.71 -24.11
C SER A 185 -7.09 32.57 -23.17
N ILE A 186 -6.40 33.68 -22.91
CA ILE A 186 -5.22 33.72 -22.03
C ILE A 186 -5.61 34.14 -20.60
N GLN A 187 -4.80 33.76 -19.61
CA GLN A 187 -4.96 34.18 -18.22
C GLN A 187 -5.17 35.71 -18.11
N GLY A 188 -6.14 36.14 -17.30
CA GLY A 188 -6.48 37.55 -17.10
C GLY A 188 -7.47 38.14 -18.12
N SER A 189 -7.80 37.41 -19.20
CA SER A 189 -8.88 37.81 -20.12
C SER A 189 -10.27 37.74 -19.45
N PRO A 190 -11.30 38.44 -19.98
CA PRO A 190 -12.66 38.39 -19.44
C PRO A 190 -13.22 36.97 -19.29
N THR A 191 -12.99 36.11 -20.28
CA THR A 191 -13.39 34.69 -20.26
C THR A 191 -12.74 33.95 -19.08
N GLN A 192 -11.42 34.10 -18.91
CA GLN A 192 -10.68 33.42 -17.85
C GLN A 192 -11.08 33.93 -16.45
N ASN A 193 -11.31 35.24 -16.32
CA ASN A 193 -11.78 35.82 -15.06
C ASN A 193 -13.17 35.30 -14.69
N ALA A 194 -14.08 35.17 -15.66
CA ALA A 194 -15.42 34.60 -15.44
C ALA A 194 -15.36 33.10 -15.09
N LEU A 195 -14.51 32.31 -15.76
CA LEU A 195 -14.29 30.90 -15.39
C LEU A 195 -13.77 30.80 -13.95
N GLN A 196 -12.83 31.67 -13.56
CA GLN A 196 -12.18 31.65 -12.25
C GLN A 196 -13.08 31.96 -11.06
N GLU A 197 -14.33 32.39 -11.29
CA GLU A 197 -15.35 32.43 -10.23
C GLU A 197 -15.62 31.04 -9.63
N LYS A 198 -15.45 29.98 -10.45
CA LYS A 198 -15.72 28.60 -10.04
C LYS A 198 -14.71 27.56 -10.51
N PHE A 199 -13.79 27.91 -11.39
CA PHE A 199 -12.76 27.01 -11.91
C PHE A 199 -11.37 27.47 -11.52
N MET A 200 -10.64 26.60 -10.83
CA MET A 200 -9.24 26.85 -10.49
C MET A 200 -8.33 26.19 -11.53
N PRO A 201 -7.42 26.94 -12.20
CA PRO A 201 -6.47 26.34 -13.13
C PRO A 201 -5.47 25.45 -12.38
N LEU A 202 -5.33 24.20 -12.84
CA LEU A 202 -4.46 23.20 -12.23
C LEU A 202 -3.09 23.14 -12.92
N ASN A 203 -3.06 23.39 -14.23
CA ASN A 203 -1.81 23.63 -14.96
C ASN A 203 -1.22 25.00 -14.61
N ASN A 204 0.08 25.17 -14.86
CA ASN A 204 0.74 26.45 -14.69
C ASN A 204 0.54 27.29 -15.96
N TYR A 205 -0.29 28.33 -15.87
CA TYR A 205 -0.61 29.21 -16.99
C TYR A 205 0.58 30.04 -17.53
N LYS A 206 1.75 29.98 -16.86
CA LYS A 206 3.00 30.56 -17.37
C LYS A 206 3.73 29.63 -18.35
N ASP A 207 3.36 28.36 -18.38
CA ASP A 207 3.88 27.39 -19.34
C ASP A 207 3.02 27.49 -20.62
N ASN A 208 3.64 27.88 -21.73
CA ASN A 208 2.93 28.17 -22.97
C ASN A 208 2.59 26.88 -23.72
N THR A 209 1.40 26.84 -24.32
CA THR A 209 0.84 25.66 -24.99
C THR A 209 0.70 25.83 -26.50
N ILE A 210 0.81 27.07 -27.01
CA ILE A 210 0.67 27.39 -28.44
C ILE A 210 1.55 28.63 -28.79
N PRO A 211 1.98 28.80 -30.05
CA PRO A 211 2.09 27.76 -31.09
C PRO A 211 3.01 26.62 -30.66
N GLY A 212 2.76 25.41 -31.15
CA GLY A 212 3.52 24.21 -30.81
C GLY A 212 5.02 24.40 -31.08
N GLN A 213 5.34 25.13 -32.14
CA GLN A 213 6.67 25.63 -32.42
C GLN A 213 6.84 27.05 -31.86
N SER A 214 7.84 27.25 -31.00
CA SER A 214 8.11 28.55 -30.33
C SER A 214 6.91 29.08 -29.51
N PRO A 215 6.44 28.32 -28.51
CA PRO A 215 5.23 28.62 -27.76
C PRO A 215 5.35 29.92 -26.95
N ASN A 216 4.34 30.78 -27.05
CA ASN A 216 4.35 32.13 -26.47
C ASN A 216 3.09 32.50 -25.69
N ARG A 217 2.08 31.63 -25.65
CA ARG A 217 0.85 31.83 -24.87
C ARG A 217 0.30 30.48 -24.37
N CYS A 218 -0.39 30.51 -23.23
CA CYS A 218 -1.16 29.40 -22.69
C CYS A 218 -2.65 29.64 -22.98
N ILE A 219 -3.26 28.79 -23.80
CA ILE A 219 -4.72 28.79 -24.03
C ILE A 219 -5.38 27.44 -23.75
N ASP A 220 -4.57 26.40 -23.56
CA ASP A 220 -5.03 25.08 -23.15
C ASP A 220 -4.97 24.98 -21.63
N PHE A 221 -6.07 24.60 -21.02
CA PHE A 221 -6.19 24.56 -19.57
C PHE A 221 -6.79 23.26 -19.09
N ILE A 222 -6.38 22.88 -17.88
CA ILE A 222 -7.07 21.88 -17.06
C ILE A 222 -7.47 22.59 -15.78
N TYR A 223 -8.77 22.65 -15.53
CA TYR A 223 -9.36 23.24 -14.34
C TYR A 223 -9.95 22.17 -13.44
N GLY A 224 -9.97 22.46 -12.15
CA GLY A 224 -10.90 21.79 -11.24
C GLY A 224 -11.98 22.76 -10.76
N PHE A 225 -13.18 22.24 -10.55
CA PHE A 225 -14.36 23.02 -10.21
C PHE A 225 -14.57 23.14 -8.69
N ASP A 226 -14.94 24.33 -8.24
CA ASP A 226 -15.29 24.61 -6.85
C ASP A 226 -16.76 24.27 -6.56
N ASN A 227 -16.99 23.00 -6.25
CA ASN A 227 -18.25 22.47 -5.72
C ASN A 227 -18.08 21.90 -4.29
N GLY A 228 -17.08 22.37 -3.54
CA GLY A 228 -16.76 21.90 -2.20
C GLY A 228 -15.83 20.68 -2.15
N ASN A 229 -15.56 20.02 -3.28
CA ASN A 229 -14.53 18.99 -3.35
C ASN A 229 -13.15 19.61 -3.29
N GLN A 230 -12.24 18.93 -2.59
CA GLN A 230 -10.84 19.32 -2.51
C GLN A 230 -9.97 18.21 -3.09
N TYR A 231 -8.93 18.59 -3.81
CA TYR A 231 -7.94 17.69 -4.42
C TYR A 231 -6.59 18.40 -4.39
N SER A 232 -5.52 17.62 -4.44
CA SER A 232 -4.15 18.13 -4.45
C SER A 232 -3.53 17.94 -5.82
N VAL A 233 -2.92 19.00 -6.35
CA VAL A 233 -2.12 18.90 -7.59
C VAL A 233 -0.73 18.41 -7.21
N LEU A 234 -0.38 17.19 -7.64
CA LEU A 234 0.92 16.57 -7.39
C LEU A 234 1.95 16.99 -8.45
N ARG A 235 1.50 17.05 -9.71
CA ARG A 235 2.36 17.35 -10.85
C ARG A 235 1.58 18.08 -11.94
N ARG A 236 2.31 18.84 -12.74
CA ARG A 236 1.83 19.52 -13.94
C ARG A 236 2.96 19.59 -14.94
N GLN A 237 2.69 19.40 -16.22
CA GLN A 237 3.73 19.44 -17.25
C GLN A 237 3.14 19.74 -18.63
N VAL A 238 3.84 20.58 -19.40
CA VAL A 238 3.63 20.79 -20.84
C VAL A 238 4.74 20.06 -21.60
N LEU A 239 4.40 19.34 -22.67
CA LEU A 239 5.34 18.53 -23.44
C LEU A 239 5.97 19.35 -24.58
N TYR A 240 6.97 20.18 -24.26
CA TYR A 240 7.68 21.02 -25.23
C TYR A 240 8.48 20.25 -26.29
N ASP A 241 8.71 18.96 -26.09
CA ASP A 241 9.39 18.05 -27.02
C ASP A 241 8.47 17.48 -28.12
N GLU A 242 7.19 17.89 -28.16
CA GLU A 242 6.22 17.47 -29.19
C GLU A 242 5.74 18.62 -30.11
N PRO A 243 6.63 19.44 -30.70
CA PRO A 243 6.23 20.66 -31.43
C PRO A 243 5.66 20.41 -32.84
N ILE A 244 5.70 19.17 -33.33
CA ILE A 244 5.28 18.83 -34.71
C ILE A 244 3.90 18.19 -34.76
N ALA A 245 3.49 17.45 -33.72
CA ALA A 245 2.29 16.61 -33.79
C ALA A 245 0.98 17.40 -33.88
N SER A 246 0.98 18.64 -33.38
CA SER A 246 -0.13 19.61 -33.47
C SER A 246 0.44 21.03 -33.38
N ASP A 247 -0.34 22.04 -33.74
CA ASP A 247 -0.05 23.44 -33.41
C ASP A 247 -0.25 23.76 -31.93
N HIS A 248 -0.77 22.82 -31.14
CA HIS A 248 -0.80 22.87 -29.68
C HIS A 248 0.16 21.84 -29.06
N LEU A 249 0.75 22.19 -27.92
CA LEU A 249 1.50 21.27 -27.09
C LEU A 249 0.56 20.52 -26.14
N PRO A 250 0.72 19.20 -25.99
CA PRO A 250 -0.03 18.46 -24.99
C PRO A 250 0.38 18.87 -23.57
N LEU A 251 -0.57 18.86 -22.64
CA LEU A 251 -0.30 19.04 -21.21
C LEU A 251 -1.05 18.03 -20.35
N PHE A 252 -0.51 17.77 -19.16
CA PHE A 252 -1.20 16.96 -18.16
C PHE A 252 -1.02 17.52 -16.74
N VAL A 253 -1.92 17.10 -15.85
CA VAL A 253 -1.82 17.27 -14.40
C VAL A 253 -2.07 15.94 -13.70
N ASP A 254 -1.32 15.69 -12.63
CA ASP A 254 -1.59 14.61 -11.69
C ASP A 254 -2.31 15.20 -10.48
N VAL A 255 -3.49 14.68 -10.19
CA VAL A 255 -4.31 15.10 -9.05
C VAL A 255 -4.58 13.95 -8.11
N ARG A 256 -4.44 14.19 -6.81
CA ARG A 256 -4.89 13.27 -5.76
C ARG A 256 -6.27 13.69 -5.29
N LEU A 257 -7.25 12.82 -5.50
CA LEU A 257 -8.58 12.94 -4.90
C LEU A 257 -8.47 12.57 -3.42
N LYS A 258 -9.23 13.27 -2.56
CA LYS A 258 -9.31 12.92 -1.14
C LYS A 258 -10.02 11.59 -0.94
N ALA A 259 -9.50 10.77 -0.03
CA ALA A 259 -10.20 9.58 0.42
C ALA A 259 -11.41 9.96 1.29
N GLY A 260 -12.50 9.21 1.14
CA GLY A 260 -13.58 9.22 2.12
C GLY A 260 -13.08 8.65 3.46
N VAL A 261 -13.68 9.10 4.57
CA VAL A 261 -13.31 8.63 5.93
C VAL A 261 -13.31 7.09 6.03
N ALA A 262 -14.29 6.43 5.40
CA ALA A 262 -14.41 4.97 5.39
C ALA A 262 -13.32 4.26 4.57
N ASP A 263 -12.67 4.97 3.64
CA ASP A 263 -11.66 4.42 2.74
C ASP A 263 -10.23 4.64 3.24
N ILE A 264 -10.03 5.40 4.33
CA ILE A 264 -8.69 5.65 4.89
C ILE A 264 -8.10 4.38 5.50
N PHE A 265 -8.82 3.72 6.42
CA PHE A 265 -8.32 2.51 7.06
C PHE A 265 -8.41 1.30 6.14
N ARG A 266 -7.34 0.51 6.12
CA ARG A 266 -7.27 -0.77 5.38
C ARG A 266 -7.47 -1.96 6.29
N THR A 267 -7.01 -1.87 7.55
CA THR A 267 -7.17 -2.93 8.55
C THR A 267 -7.67 -2.35 9.87
N LYS A 268 -8.27 -3.20 10.70
CA LYS A 268 -8.37 -2.93 12.14
C LYS A 268 -6.97 -2.83 12.76
N PRO A 269 -6.81 -2.14 13.91
CA PRO A 269 -5.57 -2.19 14.66
C PRO A 269 -5.36 -3.58 15.26
N TYR A 270 -4.10 -3.95 15.45
CA TYR A 270 -3.69 -5.16 16.14
C TYR A 270 -2.59 -4.87 17.16
N LEU A 271 -2.66 -5.56 18.29
CA LEU A 271 -1.80 -5.35 19.44
C LEU A 271 -0.64 -6.33 19.45
N GLN A 272 0.56 -5.84 19.75
CA GLN A 272 1.78 -6.65 19.76
C GLN A 272 2.66 -6.29 20.95
N ASN A 273 3.49 -7.25 21.38
CA ASN A 273 4.58 -7.05 22.33
C ASN A 273 4.14 -6.28 23.62
N PRO A 274 3.20 -6.81 24.42
CA PRO A 274 2.66 -6.17 25.62
C PRO A 274 3.63 -6.22 26.81
N LEU A 275 4.94 -6.04 26.57
CA LEU A 275 6.01 -6.24 27.53
C LEU A 275 6.61 -4.91 27.99
N SER A 276 7.44 -4.94 29.04
CA SER A 276 8.19 -3.75 29.49
C SER A 276 7.31 -2.52 29.73
N ASN A 277 6.14 -2.70 30.35
CA ASN A 277 5.18 -1.63 30.66
C ASN A 277 4.73 -0.86 29.41
N GLY A 278 4.49 -1.57 28.31
CA GLY A 278 4.01 -0.97 27.09
C GLY A 278 3.40 -2.00 26.14
N ILE A 279 2.72 -1.51 25.11
CA ILE A 279 2.16 -2.34 24.04
C ILE A 279 2.32 -1.60 22.72
N THR A 280 2.46 -2.35 21.62
CA THR A 280 2.55 -1.78 20.28
C THR A 280 1.22 -1.93 19.57
N VAL A 281 0.73 -0.83 19.00
CA VAL A 281 -0.50 -0.77 18.21
C VAL A 281 -0.09 -0.59 16.75
N SER A 282 -0.49 -1.54 15.91
CA SER A 282 -0.15 -1.55 14.47
C SER A 282 -1.41 -1.55 13.60
N TRP A 283 -1.40 -0.87 12.45
CA TRP A 283 -2.50 -0.87 11.48
C TRP A 283 -2.04 -0.39 10.09
N PHE A 284 -2.90 -0.57 9.07
CA PHE A 284 -2.66 -0.12 7.69
C PHE A 284 -3.72 0.88 7.21
N THR A 285 -3.32 1.75 6.30
CA THR A 285 -4.20 2.69 5.57
C THR A 285 -4.09 2.50 4.06
N ASN A 286 -5.12 2.88 3.30
CA ASN A 286 -5.09 2.84 1.83
C ASN A 286 -4.37 4.06 1.23
N VAL A 287 -4.32 5.17 1.98
CA VAL A 287 -3.70 6.43 1.58
C VAL A 287 -2.55 6.82 2.53
N PRO A 288 -1.60 7.67 2.09
CA PRO A 288 -0.59 8.26 2.96
C PRO A 288 -1.24 9.10 4.06
N VAL A 289 -0.78 8.96 5.31
CA VAL A 289 -1.40 9.64 6.45
C VAL A 289 -0.39 10.18 7.46
N HIS A 290 -0.84 11.08 8.32
CA HIS A 290 -0.29 11.31 9.65
C HIS A 290 -1.16 10.53 10.66
N SER A 291 -0.52 9.69 11.47
CA SER A 291 -1.17 8.72 12.34
C SER A 291 -0.78 8.90 13.81
N TRP A 292 -1.73 8.67 14.73
CA TRP A 292 -1.50 8.65 16.18
C TRP A 292 -2.47 7.68 16.88
N VAL A 293 -2.19 7.39 18.14
CA VAL A 293 -3.05 6.63 19.05
C VAL A 293 -3.54 7.55 20.15
N GLU A 294 -4.85 7.54 20.41
CA GLU A 294 -5.45 8.16 21.60
C GLU A 294 -5.79 7.05 22.59
N TYR A 295 -5.42 7.20 23.85
CA TYR A 295 -5.57 6.16 24.86
C TYR A 295 -5.78 6.72 26.27
N GLY A 296 -6.22 5.87 27.21
CA GLY A 296 -6.42 6.24 28.60
C GLY A 296 -6.98 5.10 29.44
N THR A 297 -7.09 5.28 30.75
CA THR A 297 -7.72 4.30 31.65
C THR A 297 -9.26 4.37 31.61
N ASP A 298 -9.82 5.30 30.84
CA ASP A 298 -11.24 5.42 30.56
C ASP A 298 -11.47 5.71 29.06
N ARG A 299 -12.74 5.72 28.67
CA ARG A 299 -13.15 5.94 27.26
C ARG A 299 -13.05 7.39 26.79
N ASN A 300 -12.58 8.33 27.63
CA ASN A 300 -12.34 9.72 27.22
C ASN A 300 -10.97 9.89 26.52
N LEU A 301 -10.08 8.90 26.62
CA LEU A 301 -8.81 8.83 25.89
C LEU A 301 -7.93 10.08 26.06
N GLY A 302 -7.64 10.44 27.32
CA GLY A 302 -6.94 11.68 27.67
C GLY A 302 -5.47 11.78 27.25
N GLU A 303 -4.86 10.69 26.77
CA GLU A 303 -3.46 10.63 26.34
C GLU A 303 -3.34 10.42 24.83
N ARG A 304 -2.23 10.88 24.25
CA ARG A 304 -1.89 10.69 22.82
C ARG A 304 -0.45 10.22 22.65
N ALA A 305 -0.25 9.25 21.77
CA ALA A 305 1.07 8.78 21.34
C ALA A 305 1.20 8.77 19.82
N GLU A 306 2.39 9.10 19.32
CA GLU A 306 2.77 8.96 17.92
C GLU A 306 4.26 8.62 17.83
N THR A 307 4.68 8.06 16.68
CA THR A 307 6.07 7.63 16.50
C THR A 307 6.92 8.78 15.99
N ILE A 308 7.91 9.18 16.80
CA ILE A 308 8.88 10.22 16.48
C ILE A 308 10.28 9.59 16.42
N VAL A 309 10.98 9.78 15.30
CA VAL A 309 12.37 9.34 15.08
C VAL A 309 13.21 10.56 14.73
N ASP A 310 14.33 10.75 15.43
CA ASP A 310 15.25 11.88 15.22
C ASP A 310 14.57 13.27 15.23
N GLY A 311 13.52 13.42 16.04
CA GLY A 311 12.72 14.65 16.13
C GLY A 311 11.68 14.84 15.02
N GLN A 312 11.47 13.84 14.15
CA GLN A 312 10.48 13.86 13.08
C GLN A 312 9.38 12.83 13.30
N VAL A 313 8.12 13.23 13.09
CA VAL A 313 6.97 12.32 13.10
C VAL A 313 7.05 11.41 11.87
N ILE A 314 6.98 10.10 12.07
CA ILE A 314 6.81 9.15 10.96
C ILE A 314 5.41 9.35 10.37
N CYS A 315 5.35 9.81 9.13
CA CYS A 315 4.11 10.06 8.39
C CYS A 315 4.33 9.87 6.89
N ASN A 316 3.28 10.13 6.09
CA ASN A 316 3.29 9.97 4.63
C ASN A 316 3.59 8.54 4.17
N ASN A 317 3.16 7.56 4.97
CA ASN A 317 3.26 6.13 4.71
C ASN A 317 1.88 5.46 4.90
N LYS A 318 1.81 4.15 4.60
CA LYS A 318 0.56 3.34 4.67
C LYS A 318 0.57 2.29 5.78
N HIS A 319 1.69 2.13 6.49
CA HIS A 319 1.89 1.15 7.54
C HIS A 319 2.31 1.87 8.83
N HIS A 320 1.55 1.65 9.89
CA HIS A 320 1.63 2.42 11.12
C HIS A 320 1.93 1.50 12.29
N LYS A 321 2.91 1.88 13.11
CA LYS A 321 3.30 1.17 14.32
C LYS A 321 3.61 2.21 15.40
N VAL A 322 2.79 2.23 16.45
CA VAL A 322 2.92 3.17 17.57
C VAL A 322 3.10 2.39 18.87
N ARG A 323 4.20 2.65 19.56
CA ARG A 323 4.53 2.04 20.83
C ARG A 323 4.00 2.89 21.99
N LEU A 324 3.07 2.35 22.76
CA LEU A 324 2.63 2.94 24.03
C LEU A 324 3.60 2.49 25.13
N THR A 325 4.05 3.44 25.96
CA THR A 325 5.03 3.19 27.02
C THR A 325 4.59 3.76 28.37
N GLY A 326 5.20 3.30 29.46
CA GLY A 326 4.90 3.81 30.81
C GLY A 326 3.55 3.35 31.35
N LEU A 327 3.00 2.27 30.79
CA LEU A 327 1.71 1.72 31.18
C LEU A 327 1.82 0.94 32.49
N LYS A 328 0.77 0.99 33.31
CA LYS A 328 0.75 0.30 34.60
C LYS A 328 0.37 -1.18 34.42
N PRO A 329 1.15 -2.12 34.97
CA PRO A 329 0.78 -3.54 34.97
C PRO A 329 -0.57 -3.79 35.65
N GLY A 330 -1.43 -4.61 35.03
CA GLY A 330 -2.77 -4.97 35.52
C GLY A 330 -3.85 -3.96 35.24
N GLU A 331 -3.48 -2.79 34.73
CA GLU A 331 -4.42 -1.75 34.36
C GLU A 331 -5.00 -2.04 32.98
N THR A 332 -6.29 -1.77 32.82
CA THR A 332 -6.97 -1.81 31.53
C THR A 332 -6.95 -0.42 30.90
N TYR A 333 -6.49 -0.35 29.65
CA TYR A 333 -6.49 0.85 28.85
C TYR A 333 -7.49 0.74 27.71
N TYR A 334 -8.19 1.83 27.44
CA TYR A 334 -8.99 2.03 26.24
C TYR A 334 -8.17 2.80 25.23
N TYR A 335 -8.36 2.53 23.94
CA TYR A 335 -7.65 3.21 22.88
C TYR A 335 -8.44 3.27 21.57
N ARG A 336 -8.07 4.20 20.70
CA ARG A 336 -8.43 4.20 19.27
C ARG A 336 -7.24 4.64 18.43
N VAL A 337 -7.20 4.20 17.17
CA VAL A 337 -6.23 4.69 16.19
C VAL A 337 -6.84 5.80 15.36
N CYS A 338 -6.02 6.81 15.05
CA CYS A 338 -6.42 7.98 14.30
C CYS A 338 -5.47 8.16 13.11
N SER A 339 -6.01 8.42 11.93
CA SER A 339 -5.23 8.64 10.71
C SER A 339 -5.82 9.78 9.88
N ARG A 340 -5.03 10.84 9.68
CA ARG A 340 -5.37 11.97 8.83
C ARG A 340 -4.66 11.85 7.50
N GLU A 341 -5.42 11.81 6.40
CA GLU A 341 -4.87 11.74 5.06
C GLU A 341 -3.92 12.91 4.78
N ILE A 342 -2.78 12.60 4.16
CA ILE A 342 -1.85 13.55 3.57
C ILE A 342 -2.03 13.45 2.06
N THR A 343 -2.59 14.50 1.45
CA THR A 343 -2.84 14.53 0.01
C THR A 343 -1.64 15.09 -0.76
N LEU A 344 -0.83 15.94 -0.13
CA LEU A 344 0.41 16.49 -0.69
C LEU A 344 1.48 16.62 0.41
N TYR A 345 2.70 16.20 0.11
CA TYR A 345 3.83 16.28 1.05
C TYR A 345 5.11 16.79 0.35
N GLU A 346 5.23 18.11 0.19
CA GLU A 346 6.38 18.76 -0.44
C GLU A 346 7.27 19.47 0.59
N ALA A 347 8.47 19.88 0.19
CA ALA A 347 9.45 20.56 1.05
C ALA A 347 8.84 21.74 1.84
N TYR A 348 8.07 22.61 1.17
CA TYR A 348 7.52 23.83 1.74
C TYR A 348 5.98 23.86 1.80
N LYS A 349 5.30 22.76 1.45
CA LYS A 349 3.84 22.70 1.38
C LYS A 349 3.33 21.32 1.79
N LYS A 350 2.32 21.29 2.66
CA LYS A 350 1.62 20.07 3.05
C LYS A 350 0.12 20.32 2.93
N GLU A 351 -0.61 19.37 2.35
CA GLU A 351 -2.07 19.41 2.27
C GLU A 351 -2.64 18.13 2.87
N PHE A 352 -3.81 18.26 3.48
CA PHE A 352 -4.44 17.18 4.24
C PHE A 352 -5.87 16.93 3.77
N GLY A 353 -6.26 15.67 3.81
CA GLY A 353 -7.62 15.21 3.61
C GLY A 353 -8.40 15.07 4.92
N GLU A 354 -9.32 14.13 4.90
CA GLU A 354 -10.15 13.78 6.05
C GLU A 354 -9.33 13.07 7.15
N THR A 355 -9.91 13.02 8.35
CA THR A 355 -9.37 12.24 9.47
C THR A 355 -10.31 11.09 9.80
N ALA A 356 -9.79 9.87 9.78
CA ALA A 356 -10.52 8.68 10.22
C ALA A 356 -10.13 8.29 11.65
N TYR A 357 -11.13 7.80 12.38
CA TYR A 357 -11.03 7.30 13.74
C TYR A 357 -11.56 5.87 13.78
N SER A 358 -10.84 4.95 14.41
CA SER A 358 -11.37 3.62 14.67
C SER A 358 -12.43 3.65 15.78
N ASP A 359 -13.12 2.51 15.95
CA ASP A 359 -13.82 2.22 17.20
C ASP A 359 -12.86 2.29 18.41
N ILE A 360 -13.43 2.41 19.61
CA ILE A 360 -12.68 2.32 20.86
C ILE A 360 -12.56 0.86 21.27
N TYR A 361 -11.32 0.40 21.37
CA TYR A 361 -10.93 -0.93 21.82
C TYR A 361 -10.28 -0.86 23.21
N SER A 362 -9.93 -2.01 23.79
CA SER A 362 -9.28 -2.07 25.09
C SER A 362 -8.32 -3.24 25.24
N PHE A 363 -7.29 -3.06 26.05
CA PHE A 363 -6.36 -4.12 26.43
C PHE A 363 -5.94 -3.98 27.88
N THR A 364 -5.46 -5.07 28.47
CA THR A 364 -4.92 -5.10 29.83
C THR A 364 -3.43 -5.40 29.79
N ILE A 365 -2.62 -4.63 30.53
CA ILE A 365 -1.18 -4.90 30.60
C ILE A 365 -0.92 -6.10 31.51
N PRO A 366 -0.12 -7.08 31.07
CA PRO A 366 0.21 -8.24 31.90
C PRO A 366 0.85 -7.82 33.22
N THR A 367 0.43 -8.41 34.33
CA THR A 367 1.10 -8.22 35.62
C THR A 367 2.22 -9.23 35.82
N SER A 368 3.14 -8.92 36.73
CA SER A 368 4.14 -9.87 37.23
C SER A 368 3.63 -10.70 38.42
N VAL A 369 2.45 -10.39 38.95
CA VAL A 369 1.88 -11.01 40.16
C VAL A 369 0.80 -12.02 39.81
N GLU A 370 -0.04 -11.72 38.83
CA GLU A 370 -1.01 -12.65 38.26
C GLU A 370 -0.25 -13.72 37.48
N THR A 371 -0.45 -14.96 37.92
CA THR A 371 0.25 -16.11 37.37
C THR A 371 -0.61 -16.93 36.43
N ASP A 372 -1.88 -16.54 36.32
CA ASP A 372 -2.90 -17.21 35.54
C ASP A 372 -2.92 -16.63 34.14
N PHE A 373 -3.05 -17.49 33.15
CA PHE A 373 -3.20 -17.07 31.77
C PHE A 373 -3.80 -18.19 30.93
N THR A 374 -4.34 -17.83 29.78
CA THR A 374 -4.69 -18.72 28.69
C THR A 374 -4.10 -18.16 27.40
N ALA A 375 -3.27 -18.95 26.74
CA ALA A 375 -2.67 -18.63 25.46
C ALA A 375 -3.20 -19.58 24.38
N LEU A 376 -3.55 -19.01 23.23
CA LEU A 376 -3.88 -19.78 22.04
C LEU A 376 -2.65 -19.91 21.15
N ILE A 377 -2.39 -21.11 20.63
CA ILE A 377 -1.30 -21.36 19.69
C ILE A 377 -1.88 -21.95 18.42
N PHE A 378 -1.69 -21.23 17.31
CA PHE A 378 -1.97 -21.66 15.95
C PHE A 378 -0.64 -21.92 15.23
N ASN A 379 -0.62 -22.80 14.25
CA ASN A 379 0.56 -23.16 13.49
C ASN A 379 0.15 -23.66 12.09
N ASP A 380 1.06 -23.56 11.13
CA ASP A 380 0.93 -24.19 9.81
C ASP A 380 -0.43 -23.92 9.14
N LEU A 381 -0.93 -22.68 9.21
CA LEU A 381 -2.20 -22.31 8.58
C LEU A 381 -2.08 -22.17 7.06
N HIS A 382 -0.89 -21.85 6.53
CA HIS A 382 -0.61 -21.67 5.09
C HIS A 382 -1.67 -20.85 4.34
N LYS A 383 -2.06 -19.70 4.90
CA LYS A 383 -3.08 -18.82 4.33
C LYS A 383 -4.44 -19.51 4.05
N LYS A 384 -4.76 -20.62 4.75
CA LYS A 384 -6.03 -21.36 4.58
C LYS A 384 -7.13 -20.81 5.48
N ASN A 385 -7.89 -19.85 4.95
CA ASN A 385 -9.03 -19.23 5.65
C ASN A 385 -10.02 -20.24 6.23
N GLU A 386 -10.37 -21.29 5.48
CA GLU A 386 -11.30 -22.33 5.92
C GLU A 386 -10.79 -23.08 7.17
N VAL A 387 -9.50 -23.40 7.20
CA VAL A 387 -8.89 -24.09 8.35
C VAL A 387 -8.88 -23.18 9.57
N LEU A 388 -8.52 -21.91 9.39
CA LEU A 388 -8.56 -20.94 10.47
C LEU A 388 -9.98 -20.77 11.02
N ASP A 389 -11.00 -20.74 10.16
CA ASP A 389 -12.40 -20.66 10.60
C ASP A 389 -12.79 -21.84 11.46
N LEU A 390 -12.55 -23.05 10.98
CA LEU A 390 -12.87 -24.27 11.72
C LEU A 390 -12.18 -24.31 13.09
N LEU A 391 -10.94 -23.84 13.18
CA LEU A 391 -10.21 -23.76 14.45
C LEU A 391 -10.69 -22.61 15.34
N ALA A 392 -11.04 -21.47 14.76
CA ALA A 392 -11.57 -20.30 15.47
C ALA A 392 -12.93 -20.61 16.10
N ASP A 393 -13.76 -21.44 15.44
CA ASP A 393 -15.03 -21.89 16.00
C ASP A 393 -14.82 -22.73 17.27
N GLN A 394 -13.71 -23.47 17.38
CA GLN A 394 -13.43 -24.32 18.55
C GLN A 394 -12.97 -23.54 19.79
N ILE A 395 -12.58 -22.28 19.60
CA ILE A 395 -12.17 -21.39 20.70
C ILE A 395 -13.25 -20.35 21.02
N GLU A 396 -14.42 -20.43 20.39
CA GLU A 396 -15.53 -19.55 20.71
C GLU A 396 -15.95 -19.74 22.19
N GLY A 397 -16.10 -18.63 22.91
CA GLY A 397 -16.43 -18.63 24.34
C GLY A 397 -15.25 -18.95 25.27
N ILE A 398 -14.04 -19.13 24.75
CA ILE A 398 -12.82 -19.22 25.56
C ILE A 398 -12.26 -17.82 25.77
N ASP A 399 -12.07 -17.42 27.02
CA ASP A 399 -11.30 -16.22 27.36
C ASP A 399 -9.80 -16.53 27.28
N TYR A 400 -9.05 -15.71 26.56
CA TYR A 400 -7.61 -15.85 26.38
C TYR A 400 -6.91 -14.50 26.43
N ASP A 401 -5.67 -14.53 26.92
CA ASP A 401 -4.87 -13.36 27.24
C ASP A 401 -3.93 -12.95 26.11
N PHE A 402 -3.46 -13.93 25.31
CA PHE A 402 -2.64 -13.68 24.13
C PHE A 402 -2.70 -14.83 23.14
N VAL A 403 -2.28 -14.56 21.91
CA VAL A 403 -2.20 -15.57 20.83
C VAL A 403 -0.80 -15.65 20.25
N MET A 404 -0.36 -16.86 19.92
CA MET A 404 0.90 -17.13 19.24
C MET A 404 0.64 -17.84 17.91
N PHE A 405 1.07 -17.24 16.80
CA PHE A 405 1.12 -17.87 15.49
C PHE A 405 2.53 -18.47 15.30
N ASN A 406 2.66 -19.77 15.58
CA ASN A 406 3.92 -20.51 15.66
C ASN A 406 4.45 -20.97 14.29
N GLY A 407 4.64 -20.02 13.37
CA GLY A 407 5.23 -20.25 12.04
C GLY A 407 4.29 -20.91 11.02
N ASP A 408 4.66 -20.77 9.76
CA ASP A 408 3.97 -21.23 8.55
C ASP A 408 2.47 -20.86 8.50
N CYS A 409 2.14 -19.70 9.07
CA CYS A 409 0.80 -19.14 9.01
C CYS A 409 0.62 -18.26 7.78
N ILE A 410 1.63 -17.43 7.47
CA ILE A 410 1.69 -16.51 6.34
C ILE A 410 2.77 -17.01 5.38
N ASP A 411 2.57 -18.21 4.85
CA ASP A 411 3.55 -18.91 4.01
C ASP A 411 3.82 -18.16 2.70
N ASP A 412 5.04 -18.31 2.18
CA ASP A 412 5.46 -17.87 0.84
C ASP A 412 5.01 -16.43 0.47
N PRO A 413 5.30 -15.40 1.29
CA PRO A 413 4.82 -14.03 1.13
C PRO A 413 5.29 -13.39 -0.19
N ARG A 414 4.37 -13.25 -1.16
CA ARG A 414 4.68 -12.74 -2.51
C ARG A 414 4.75 -11.21 -2.59
N ASN A 415 3.82 -10.52 -1.94
CA ASN A 415 3.69 -9.07 -1.96
C ASN A 415 2.89 -8.59 -0.75
N GLU A 416 2.99 -7.29 -0.43
CA GLU A 416 2.29 -6.66 0.69
C GLU A 416 0.78 -6.89 0.64
N SER A 417 0.17 -6.80 -0.55
CA SER A 417 -1.29 -6.85 -0.68
C SER A 417 -1.88 -8.15 -0.16
N GLU A 418 -1.29 -9.26 -0.61
CA GLU A 418 -1.64 -10.61 -0.19
C GLU A 418 -1.40 -10.85 1.30
N VAL A 419 -0.23 -10.42 1.79
CA VAL A 419 0.18 -10.60 3.18
C VAL A 419 -0.73 -9.83 4.13
N VAL A 420 -0.96 -8.55 3.87
CA VAL A 420 -1.81 -7.70 4.71
C VAL A 420 -3.26 -8.18 4.70
N HIS A 421 -3.74 -8.70 3.56
CA HIS A 421 -5.08 -9.30 3.49
C HIS A 421 -5.22 -10.48 4.46
N PHE A 422 -4.28 -11.43 4.42
CA PHE A 422 -4.34 -12.60 5.29
C PHE A 422 -4.03 -12.25 6.76
N LEU A 423 -3.07 -11.36 7.01
CA LEU A 423 -2.79 -10.83 8.35
C LEU A 423 -4.03 -10.18 8.97
N SER A 424 -4.76 -9.37 8.21
CA SER A 424 -6.01 -8.76 8.67
C SER A 424 -7.08 -9.81 8.99
N TYR A 425 -7.10 -10.91 8.23
CA TYR A 425 -8.02 -12.02 8.47
C TYR A 425 -7.68 -12.78 9.75
N LEU A 426 -6.40 -13.12 9.96
CA LEU A 426 -5.87 -13.71 11.19
C LEU A 426 -6.24 -12.87 12.42
N ASN A 427 -5.85 -11.59 12.39
CA ASN A 427 -6.08 -10.65 13.47
C ASN A 427 -7.57 -10.53 13.84
N LYS A 428 -8.45 -10.47 12.83
CA LYS A 428 -9.90 -10.40 13.05
C LYS A 428 -10.43 -11.64 13.78
N LYS A 429 -9.93 -12.84 13.44
CA LYS A 429 -10.40 -14.11 14.01
C LYS A 429 -10.04 -14.25 15.49
N VAL A 430 -8.93 -13.66 15.91
CA VAL A 430 -8.45 -13.70 17.30
C VAL A 430 -8.64 -12.40 18.06
N LYS A 431 -9.45 -11.48 17.52
CA LYS A 431 -9.76 -10.16 18.11
C LYS A 431 -8.49 -9.39 18.51
N ALA A 432 -7.52 -9.34 17.61
CA ALA A 432 -6.21 -8.75 17.88
C ALA A 432 -6.25 -7.24 18.22
N GLU A 433 -7.38 -6.57 17.97
CA GLU A 433 -7.66 -5.22 18.48
C GLU A 433 -7.79 -5.15 20.02
N ASN A 434 -8.01 -6.28 20.70
CA ASN A 434 -8.13 -6.34 22.16
C ASN A 434 -7.15 -7.33 22.80
N VAL A 435 -6.65 -8.29 22.01
CA VAL A 435 -5.76 -9.35 22.49
C VAL A 435 -4.39 -9.23 21.81
N PRO A 436 -3.28 -9.18 22.57
CA PRO A 436 -1.95 -9.15 21.99
C PRO A 436 -1.62 -10.45 21.23
N VAL A 437 -1.01 -10.28 20.06
CA VAL A 437 -0.60 -11.37 19.17
C VAL A 437 0.91 -11.40 18.97
N PHE A 438 1.47 -12.61 18.95
CA PHE A 438 2.86 -12.89 18.64
C PHE A 438 2.95 -13.68 17.34
N TYR A 439 3.76 -13.20 16.40
CA TYR A 439 4.03 -13.88 15.15
C TYR A 439 5.43 -14.47 15.21
N LEU A 440 5.54 -15.77 14.95
CA LEU A 440 6.79 -16.48 14.82
C LEU A 440 6.96 -16.88 13.36
N ARG A 441 8.23 -17.03 12.96
CA ARG A 441 8.61 -17.41 11.61
C ARG A 441 8.80 -18.92 11.53
N GLY A 442 8.19 -19.55 10.54
CA GLY A 442 8.51 -20.89 10.07
C GLY A 442 9.36 -20.84 8.79
N ASN A 443 9.59 -21.99 8.19
CA ASN A 443 10.46 -22.10 7.01
C ASN A 443 9.77 -21.64 5.71
N HIS A 444 8.46 -21.39 5.72
CA HIS A 444 7.77 -20.80 4.58
C HIS A 444 7.64 -19.28 4.62
N GLU A 445 7.68 -18.62 5.79
CA GLU A 445 7.68 -17.15 5.86
C GLU A 445 8.96 -16.51 5.27
N ILE A 446 10.03 -17.28 5.06
CA ILE A 446 11.30 -16.83 4.49
C ILE A 446 11.38 -16.88 2.96
N ARG A 447 10.31 -17.31 2.30
CA ARG A 447 10.26 -17.53 0.85
C ARG A 447 9.52 -16.41 0.13
N ASN A 448 9.79 -16.23 -1.16
CA ASN A 448 9.26 -15.15 -2.02
C ASN A 448 9.72 -13.73 -1.66
N ALA A 449 9.35 -12.78 -2.53
CA ALA A 449 9.91 -11.43 -2.57
C ALA A 449 9.58 -10.55 -1.36
N TYR A 450 8.53 -10.88 -0.60
CA TYR A 450 8.09 -10.08 0.55
C TYR A 450 8.51 -10.68 1.90
N SER A 451 9.31 -11.75 1.90
CA SER A 451 9.70 -12.46 3.13
C SER A 451 10.51 -11.62 4.10
N ILE A 452 11.44 -10.81 3.59
CA ILE A 452 12.26 -9.94 4.44
C ILE A 452 11.44 -8.77 5.01
N GLN A 453 10.48 -8.25 4.23
CA GLN A 453 9.60 -7.16 4.62
C GLN A 453 8.54 -7.59 5.65
N LEU A 454 8.26 -8.89 5.82
CA LEU A 454 7.37 -9.37 6.90
C LEU A 454 7.79 -8.85 8.28
N ARG A 455 9.10 -8.70 8.50
CA ARG A 455 9.63 -8.14 9.75
C ARG A 455 9.08 -6.76 10.05
N GLU A 456 8.81 -5.95 9.03
CA GLU A 456 8.27 -4.61 9.22
C GLU A 456 6.90 -4.68 9.89
N LEU A 457 6.08 -5.67 9.53
CA LEU A 457 4.70 -5.81 10.03
C LEU A 457 4.60 -6.23 11.50
N PHE A 458 5.70 -6.72 12.08
CA PHE A 458 5.71 -7.28 13.43
C PHE A 458 6.59 -6.49 14.39
N ASP A 459 6.14 -6.37 15.64
CA ASP A 459 6.97 -5.90 16.74
C ASP A 459 7.47 -7.10 17.54
N TYR A 460 8.69 -7.53 17.25
CA TYR A 460 9.28 -8.69 17.89
C TYR A 460 9.81 -8.37 19.29
N VAL A 461 9.74 -9.34 20.19
CA VAL A 461 10.32 -9.23 21.53
C VAL A 461 11.83 -9.02 21.42
N GLY A 462 12.30 -7.84 21.85
CA GLY A 462 13.71 -7.48 21.76
C GLY A 462 14.21 -7.21 20.34
N ASP A 463 13.31 -6.89 19.40
CA ASP A 463 13.62 -6.62 18.00
C ASP A 463 14.44 -7.76 17.36
N LYS A 464 14.06 -9.01 17.62
CA LYS A 464 14.68 -10.21 17.02
C LYS A 464 13.63 -11.29 16.80
N THR A 465 13.80 -12.11 15.77
CA THR A 465 12.87 -13.21 15.46
C THR A 465 12.89 -14.33 16.52
N TYR A 466 13.86 -14.28 17.43
CA TYR A 466 13.98 -15.10 18.64
C TYR A 466 14.06 -14.19 19.87
N GLY A 467 13.67 -14.70 21.03
CA GLY A 467 13.65 -13.90 22.25
C GLY A 467 13.03 -14.64 23.42
N ALA A 468 12.82 -13.95 24.53
CA ALA A 468 12.16 -14.55 25.68
C ALA A 468 11.45 -13.49 26.53
N PHE A 469 10.29 -13.84 27.05
CA PHE A 469 9.47 -12.96 27.87
C PHE A 469 8.81 -13.70 29.03
N ASN A 470 8.31 -12.95 30.00
CA ASN A 470 7.54 -13.49 31.11
C ASN A 470 6.07 -13.13 30.93
N TRP A 471 5.21 -14.09 31.23
CA TRP A 471 3.82 -13.84 31.57
C TRP A 471 3.61 -14.33 33.00
N GLY A 472 3.41 -13.40 33.94
CA GLY A 472 3.51 -13.71 35.37
C GLY A 472 4.84 -14.39 35.72
N ASP A 473 4.74 -15.56 36.35
CA ASP A 473 5.86 -16.41 36.73
C ASP A 473 6.24 -17.47 35.68
N THR A 474 5.68 -17.40 34.47
CA THR A 474 5.97 -18.32 33.36
C THR A 474 6.92 -17.68 32.36
N ARG A 475 8.03 -18.36 32.05
CA ARG A 475 9.02 -17.93 31.06
C ARG A 475 8.73 -18.57 29.71
N PHE A 476 8.50 -17.74 28.69
CA PHE A 476 8.43 -18.16 27.30
C PHE A 476 9.78 -17.90 26.64
N VAL A 477 10.37 -18.94 26.03
CA VAL A 477 11.60 -18.85 25.24
C VAL A 477 11.23 -19.20 23.79
N ILE A 478 11.44 -18.25 22.89
CA ILE A 478 11.15 -18.36 21.46
C ILE A 478 12.47 -18.49 20.71
N LEU A 479 12.59 -19.53 19.88
CA LEU A 479 13.74 -19.73 18.98
C LEU A 479 13.29 -19.71 17.52
N ASP A 480 14.18 -19.24 16.65
CA ASP A 480 13.99 -19.19 15.20
C ASP A 480 14.90 -20.22 14.54
N CYS A 481 14.31 -21.29 13.99
CA CYS A 481 15.07 -22.37 13.37
C CYS A 481 15.66 -21.97 12.00
N GLY A 482 15.18 -20.89 11.39
CA GLY A 482 15.44 -20.56 9.99
C GLY A 482 14.77 -21.58 9.05
N GLU A 483 15.53 -22.04 8.06
CA GLU A 483 15.06 -23.00 7.05
C GLU A 483 15.24 -24.47 7.49
N ASP A 484 14.43 -25.38 6.94
CA ASP A 484 14.54 -26.84 7.11
C ASP A 484 15.51 -27.48 6.10
N LYS A 485 16.37 -26.67 5.48
CA LYS A 485 17.32 -27.05 4.43
C LYS A 485 18.68 -26.34 4.62
N PRO A 486 19.76 -26.88 4.04
CA PRO A 486 21.06 -26.19 4.03
C PRO A 486 20.99 -24.85 3.30
N ASP A 487 21.81 -23.88 3.72
CA ASP A 487 21.91 -22.56 3.07
C ASP A 487 22.33 -22.68 1.59
N SER A 488 23.07 -23.74 1.24
CA SER A 488 23.48 -24.08 -0.14
C SER A 488 22.36 -24.62 -1.03
N THR A 489 21.11 -24.66 -0.55
CA THR A 489 19.98 -25.08 -1.38
C THR A 489 19.77 -24.06 -2.51
N TRP A 490 19.94 -24.51 -3.75
CA TRP A 490 20.04 -23.66 -4.94
C TRP A 490 18.93 -22.60 -5.11
N VAL A 491 17.71 -22.87 -4.61
CA VAL A 491 16.56 -21.96 -4.72
C VAL A 491 16.76 -20.63 -4.00
N TYR A 492 17.74 -20.53 -3.09
CA TYR A 492 18.03 -19.33 -2.32
C TYR A 492 19.19 -18.49 -2.87
N TYR A 493 19.88 -18.97 -3.91
CA TYR A 493 20.93 -18.22 -4.62
C TYR A 493 21.99 -17.58 -3.70
N ASP A 494 22.42 -18.30 -2.66
CA ASP A 494 23.41 -17.85 -1.66
C ASP A 494 23.05 -16.55 -0.91
N LEU A 495 21.76 -16.21 -0.83
CA LEU A 495 21.26 -15.01 -0.13
C LEU A 495 20.94 -15.23 1.36
N ASN A 496 21.03 -16.48 1.84
CA ASN A 496 20.66 -16.85 3.19
C ASN A 496 21.88 -17.27 4.02
N ASP A 497 21.90 -16.89 5.30
CA ASP A 497 22.85 -17.36 6.32
C ASP A 497 22.09 -17.84 7.57
N PHE A 498 21.33 -18.92 7.43
CA PHE A 498 20.63 -19.51 8.59
C PHE A 498 21.61 -20.24 9.52
N ALA A 499 22.75 -20.70 9.02
CA ALA A 499 23.82 -21.19 9.88
C ALA A 499 24.29 -20.12 10.88
N GLY A 500 24.59 -18.91 10.42
CA GLY A 500 24.93 -17.76 11.25
C GLY A 500 23.83 -17.42 12.25
N LEU A 501 22.58 -17.33 11.79
CA LEU A 501 21.41 -17.07 12.65
C LEU A 501 21.27 -18.12 13.79
N ARG A 502 21.42 -19.40 13.48
CA ARG A 502 21.34 -20.48 14.48
C ARG A 502 22.51 -20.41 15.48
N MET A 503 23.70 -20.02 15.00
CA MET A 503 24.89 -19.83 15.83
C MET A 503 24.77 -18.65 16.79
N GLU A 504 24.20 -17.51 16.36
CA GLU A 504 23.91 -16.39 17.26
C GLU A 504 23.01 -16.82 18.43
N GLN A 505 22.02 -17.66 18.13
CA GLN A 505 21.08 -18.16 19.13
C GLN A 505 21.71 -19.10 20.16
N VAL A 506 22.87 -19.71 19.87
CA VAL A 506 23.65 -20.45 20.88
C VAL A 506 24.09 -19.50 22.01
N GLY A 507 24.54 -18.30 21.67
CA GLY A 507 24.93 -17.27 22.63
C GLY A 507 23.75 -16.77 23.45
N PHE A 508 22.64 -16.46 22.77
CA PHE A 508 21.37 -16.10 23.41
C PHE A 508 20.91 -17.19 24.39
N LEU A 509 20.86 -18.46 23.96
CA LEU A 509 20.35 -19.56 24.77
C LEU A 509 21.23 -19.78 26.01
N LYS A 510 22.56 -19.70 25.89
CA LYS A 510 23.46 -19.76 27.06
C LYS A 510 23.14 -18.64 28.06
N ALA A 511 23.00 -17.41 27.58
CA ALA A 511 22.69 -16.26 28.41
C ALA A 511 21.32 -16.43 29.10
N GLU A 512 20.29 -16.79 28.33
CA GLU A 512 18.92 -16.99 28.80
C GLU A 512 18.83 -18.06 29.88
N LEU A 513 19.37 -19.26 29.62
CA LEU A 513 19.32 -20.38 30.58
C LEU A 513 20.10 -20.08 31.88
N SER A 514 21.12 -19.22 31.81
CA SER A 514 21.85 -18.76 32.98
C SER A 514 21.18 -17.59 33.70
N GLY A 515 20.22 -16.93 33.05
CA GLY A 515 19.59 -15.68 33.45
C GLY A 515 18.68 -15.80 34.66
N LYS A 516 18.52 -14.69 35.39
CA LYS A 516 17.67 -14.62 36.59
C LYS A 516 16.19 -14.85 36.26
N ALA A 517 15.71 -14.30 35.14
CA ALA A 517 14.31 -14.44 34.71
C ALA A 517 13.95 -15.92 34.47
N TYR A 518 14.80 -16.63 33.71
CA TYR A 518 14.65 -18.07 33.49
C TYR A 518 14.70 -18.86 34.80
N LYS A 519 15.73 -18.66 35.61
CA LYS A 519 15.93 -19.42 36.86
C LYS A 519 14.81 -19.22 37.88
N LYS A 520 14.23 -18.02 37.95
CA LYS A 520 13.14 -17.69 38.88
C LYS A 520 11.76 -18.11 38.40
N ALA A 521 11.58 -18.36 37.10
CA ALA A 521 10.28 -18.73 36.56
C ALA A 521 9.81 -20.08 37.11
N ALA A 522 8.57 -20.14 37.58
CA ALA A 522 7.95 -21.35 38.09
C ALA A 522 7.67 -22.34 36.97
N LYS A 523 7.25 -21.83 35.81
CA LYS A 523 7.00 -22.59 34.58
C LYS A 523 7.82 -22.05 33.41
N LYS A 524 8.19 -22.91 32.48
CA LYS A 524 9.09 -22.61 31.36
C LYS A 524 8.58 -23.30 30.10
N VAL A 525 8.30 -22.50 29.08
CA VAL A 525 7.74 -22.95 27.80
C VAL A 525 8.74 -22.63 26.71
N LEU A 526 9.14 -23.64 25.95
CA LEU A 526 9.99 -23.48 24.78
C LEU A 526 9.12 -23.52 23.52
N ILE A 527 9.25 -22.53 22.64
CA ILE A 527 8.47 -22.45 21.41
C ILE A 527 9.41 -22.21 20.23
N HIS A 528 9.29 -23.05 19.22
CA HIS A 528 9.95 -22.88 17.93
C HIS A 528 9.24 -23.72 16.88
N HIS A 529 9.28 -23.29 15.63
CA HIS A 529 8.48 -23.90 14.58
C HIS A 529 8.92 -25.34 14.26
N ILE A 530 10.17 -25.56 13.87
CA ILE A 530 10.68 -26.89 13.48
C ILE A 530 11.01 -27.73 14.73
N PRO A 531 10.41 -28.91 14.95
CA PRO A 531 10.70 -29.75 16.12
C PRO A 531 12.17 -30.24 16.13
N LEU A 532 12.80 -30.26 17.31
CA LEU A 532 14.15 -30.84 17.47
C LEU A 532 14.10 -32.35 17.70
N TYR A 533 12.97 -32.85 18.20
CA TYR A 533 12.79 -34.24 18.60
C TYR A 533 11.55 -34.83 17.91
N GLY A 534 11.52 -36.15 17.75
CA GLY A 534 10.39 -36.83 17.09
C GLY A 534 10.33 -36.64 15.58
N MET A 535 11.42 -36.18 14.97
CA MET A 535 11.61 -36.03 13.53
C MET A 535 12.27 -37.27 12.93
N SER A 536 12.14 -37.44 11.61
CA SER A 536 12.79 -38.54 10.87
C SER A 536 14.31 -38.40 10.90
N GLU A 537 15.05 -39.51 10.93
CA GLU A 537 16.52 -39.52 10.81
C GLU A 537 17.03 -38.89 9.51
N LYS A 538 16.18 -38.79 8.48
CA LYS A 538 16.51 -38.14 7.21
C LYS A 538 16.29 -36.62 7.22
N SER A 539 15.69 -36.08 8.27
CA SER A 539 15.42 -34.64 8.38
C SER A 539 16.71 -33.86 8.58
N TYR A 540 16.82 -32.69 7.96
CA TYR A 540 17.92 -31.77 8.19
C TYR A 540 17.65 -30.96 9.47
N LEU A 541 18.36 -31.30 10.57
CA LEU A 541 18.08 -30.78 11.92
C LEU A 541 19.31 -30.12 12.58
N PRO A 542 19.91 -29.10 11.96
CA PRO A 542 21.13 -28.44 12.50
C PRO A 542 20.90 -27.83 13.89
N CYS A 543 19.67 -27.45 14.21
CA CYS A 543 19.31 -26.90 15.51
C CYS A 543 19.44 -27.93 16.65
N LEU A 544 19.21 -29.23 16.39
CA LEU A 544 19.41 -30.27 17.39
C LEU A 544 20.90 -30.41 17.73
N ASP A 545 21.77 -30.36 16.72
CA ASP A 545 23.22 -30.44 16.90
C ASP A 545 23.75 -29.24 17.68
N LEU A 546 23.28 -28.03 17.36
CA LEU A 546 23.75 -26.78 17.97
C LEU A 546 23.18 -26.54 19.37
N TRP A 547 21.89 -26.82 19.57
CA TRP A 547 21.17 -26.44 20.79
C TRP A 547 20.93 -27.63 21.72
N GLY A 548 20.93 -28.87 21.21
CA GLY A 548 20.60 -30.08 21.97
C GLY A 548 21.42 -30.23 23.24
N GLY A 549 22.73 -29.98 23.18
CA GLY A 549 23.61 -30.02 24.35
C GLY A 549 23.27 -28.98 25.43
N LEU A 550 22.79 -27.80 25.03
CA LEU A 550 22.33 -26.74 25.94
C LEU A 550 20.97 -27.10 26.56
N LEU A 551 20.06 -27.65 25.74
CA LEU A 551 18.69 -28.00 26.13
C LEU A 551 18.62 -29.29 26.95
N ALA A 552 19.58 -30.21 26.80
CA ALA A 552 19.63 -31.49 27.53
C ALA A 552 19.69 -31.32 29.05
N LYS A 553 20.16 -30.16 29.54
CA LYS A 553 20.23 -29.82 30.98
C LYS A 553 19.27 -28.71 31.38
N ALA A 554 18.56 -28.12 30.42
CA ALA A 554 17.64 -27.02 30.65
C ALA A 554 16.26 -27.57 31.05
N PRO A 555 15.73 -27.21 32.24
CA PRO A 555 14.39 -27.63 32.61
C PRO A 555 13.36 -26.80 31.82
N PHE A 556 12.62 -27.44 30.92
CA PHE A 556 11.38 -26.87 30.36
C PHE A 556 10.20 -27.75 30.76
N ASP A 557 9.05 -27.15 30.99
CA ASP A 557 7.81 -27.87 31.28
C ASP A 557 7.20 -28.41 29.98
N VAL A 558 7.35 -27.70 28.86
CA VAL A 558 6.94 -28.16 27.53
C VAL A 558 7.73 -27.46 26.42
N SER A 559 7.91 -28.16 25.31
CA SER A 559 8.28 -27.57 24.02
C SER A 559 7.12 -27.71 23.04
N ILE A 560 6.70 -26.59 22.45
CA ILE A 560 5.59 -26.49 21.51
C ILE A 560 6.14 -26.18 20.11
N ASN A 561 5.84 -27.06 19.16
CA ASN A 561 6.37 -27.05 17.79
C ASN A 561 5.28 -27.22 16.75
N ALA A 562 5.67 -27.29 15.49
CA ALA A 562 4.84 -27.17 14.29
C ALA A 562 5.49 -27.97 13.12
N HIS A 563 5.35 -27.53 11.87
CA HIS A 563 6.13 -27.95 10.68
C HIS A 563 5.79 -29.34 10.10
N THR A 564 5.47 -30.34 10.93
CA THR A 564 5.22 -31.71 10.43
C THR A 564 3.83 -31.91 9.83
N HIS A 565 2.97 -30.90 9.95
CA HIS A 565 1.56 -30.89 9.54
C HIS A 565 0.72 -32.02 10.18
N ARG A 566 1.16 -32.55 11.32
CA ARG A 566 0.49 -33.64 12.04
C ARG A 566 0.69 -33.48 13.53
N PHE A 567 -0.41 -33.56 14.26
CA PHE A 567 -0.36 -33.58 15.71
C PHE A 567 0.49 -34.74 16.22
N ALA A 568 1.42 -34.44 17.14
CA ALA A 568 2.17 -35.46 17.85
C ALA A 568 2.46 -35.00 19.30
N TYR A 569 2.46 -35.97 20.22
CA TYR A 569 2.87 -35.75 21.60
C TYR A 569 3.93 -36.77 21.98
N TRP A 570 5.08 -36.27 22.44
CA TRP A 570 6.19 -37.07 22.95
C TRP A 570 6.41 -36.78 24.42
N PRO A 571 6.07 -37.72 25.32
CA PRO A 571 6.40 -37.61 26.74
C PRO A 571 7.90 -37.42 26.94
N LYS A 572 8.30 -36.80 28.06
CA LYS A 572 9.71 -36.64 28.43
C LYS A 572 10.45 -37.99 28.35
N GLY A 573 11.57 -38.01 27.64
CA GLY A 573 12.46 -39.17 27.50
C GLY A 573 12.04 -40.19 26.44
N SER A 574 10.86 -40.04 25.81
CA SER A 574 10.36 -41.03 24.85
C SER A 574 11.11 -41.06 23.51
N VAL A 575 11.69 -39.93 23.11
CA VAL A 575 12.43 -39.78 21.84
C VAL A 575 13.76 -39.04 22.04
N GLY A 576 14.38 -39.20 23.21
CA GLY A 576 15.62 -38.50 23.58
C GLY A 576 15.43 -37.04 24.04
N ASN A 577 14.19 -36.57 24.12
CA ASN A 577 13.81 -35.25 24.61
C ASN A 577 13.90 -35.14 26.14
N ASN A 578 14.43 -34.02 26.66
CA ASN A 578 14.55 -33.78 28.12
C ASN A 578 13.28 -33.19 28.76
N PHE A 579 12.27 -32.86 27.96
CA PHE A 579 11.00 -32.26 28.37
C PHE A 579 9.90 -32.70 27.39
N PRO A 580 8.61 -32.66 27.79
CA PRO A 580 7.49 -32.96 26.90
C PRO A 580 7.56 -32.15 25.59
N VAL A 581 7.34 -32.80 24.45
CA VAL A 581 7.31 -32.15 23.12
C VAL A 581 5.94 -32.34 22.52
N VAL A 582 5.37 -31.24 22.02
CA VAL A 582 4.03 -31.21 21.40
C VAL A 582 4.16 -30.54 20.06
N ILE A 583 3.80 -31.27 19.00
CA ILE A 583 3.86 -30.79 17.63
C ILE A 583 2.42 -30.53 17.19
N GLY A 584 2.16 -29.33 16.70
CA GLY A 584 0.87 -28.91 16.18
C GLY A 584 0.50 -29.60 14.86
N GLY A 585 -0.74 -29.37 14.45
CA GLY A 585 -1.35 -29.88 13.23
C GLY A 585 -0.84 -29.23 11.94
N GLY A 586 -1.56 -29.39 10.84
CA GLY A 586 -1.21 -28.80 9.54
C GLY A 586 -2.30 -27.96 8.91
N ASN A 587 -2.09 -27.58 7.66
CA ASN A 587 -2.98 -26.74 6.87
C ASN A 587 -4.18 -27.45 6.22
N ARG A 588 -4.58 -28.62 6.73
CA ARG A 588 -5.71 -29.38 6.22
C ARG A 588 -6.70 -29.69 7.34
N PRO A 589 -8.03 -29.60 7.10
CA PRO A 589 -9.02 -29.80 8.16
C PRO A 589 -8.81 -31.07 8.99
N GLU A 590 -8.43 -32.18 8.36
CA GLU A 590 -8.22 -33.47 9.02
C GLU A 590 -7.00 -33.53 9.96
N ASN A 591 -6.03 -32.64 9.79
CA ASN A 591 -4.78 -32.64 10.56
C ASN A 591 -4.57 -31.34 11.35
N ALA A 592 -5.38 -30.30 11.12
CA ALA A 592 -5.22 -29.00 11.73
C ALA A 592 -5.57 -29.02 13.21
N THR A 593 -4.84 -28.22 14.00
CA THR A 593 -5.09 -28.09 15.44
C THR A 593 -4.96 -26.67 15.92
N VAL A 594 -5.69 -26.36 16.99
CA VAL A 594 -5.41 -25.22 17.87
C VAL A 594 -5.02 -25.76 19.24
N MET A 595 -3.96 -25.19 19.82
CA MET A 595 -3.53 -25.55 21.17
C MET A 595 -3.89 -24.44 22.15
N ILE A 596 -4.37 -24.85 23.32
CA ILE A 596 -4.76 -23.97 24.42
C ILE A 596 -3.83 -24.27 25.59
N LEU A 597 -2.90 -23.36 25.87
CA LEU A 597 -2.00 -23.41 27.02
C LEU A 597 -2.60 -22.57 28.13
N SER A 598 -3.05 -23.21 29.21
CA SER A 598 -3.65 -22.51 30.35
C SER A 598 -2.89 -22.80 31.63
N LYS A 599 -2.63 -21.75 32.42
CA LYS A 599 -2.09 -21.85 33.76
C LYS A 599 -3.09 -21.27 34.75
N LYS A 600 -3.39 -22.02 35.81
CA LYS A 600 -4.23 -21.60 36.94
C LYS A 600 -3.51 -21.93 38.25
N GLY A 601 -3.06 -20.91 38.96
CA GLY A 601 -2.16 -21.02 40.09
C GLY A 601 -0.88 -21.77 39.72
N LYS A 602 -0.69 -22.96 40.32
CA LYS A 602 0.49 -23.82 40.07
C LYS A 602 0.29 -24.83 38.94
N VAL A 603 -0.94 -25.03 38.49
CA VAL A 603 -1.27 -26.05 37.49
C VAL A 603 -1.19 -25.43 36.11
N MET A 604 -0.37 -25.99 35.23
CA MET A 604 -0.31 -25.61 33.83
C MET A 604 -0.77 -26.79 32.98
N THR A 605 -1.57 -26.54 31.96
CA THR A 605 -2.13 -27.55 31.07
C THR A 605 -2.00 -27.11 29.62
N LEU A 606 -1.71 -28.06 28.74
CA LEU A 606 -1.82 -27.86 27.30
C LEU A 606 -2.88 -28.80 26.75
N LYS A 607 -3.88 -28.22 26.08
CA LYS A 607 -4.96 -28.95 25.40
C LYS A 607 -4.84 -28.74 23.89
N ALA A 608 -4.81 -29.82 23.12
CA ALA A 608 -4.84 -29.75 21.66
C ALA A 608 -6.23 -30.15 21.15
N LEU A 609 -6.84 -29.28 20.34
CA LEU A 609 -8.13 -29.50 19.70
C LEU A 609 -7.94 -29.63 18.19
N ASN A 610 -8.68 -30.53 17.54
CA ASN A 610 -8.80 -30.56 16.08
C ASN A 610 -9.95 -29.66 15.59
N THR A 611 -10.17 -29.61 14.28
CA THR A 611 -11.23 -28.82 13.63
C THR A 611 -12.66 -29.22 13.96
N LYS A 612 -12.86 -30.37 14.62
CA LYS A 612 -14.18 -30.86 15.08
C LYS A 612 -14.42 -30.59 16.56
N GLY A 613 -13.49 -29.92 17.24
CA GLY A 613 -13.53 -29.69 18.69
C GLY A 613 -13.16 -30.91 19.53
N GLU A 614 -12.71 -32.00 18.89
CA GLU A 614 -12.27 -33.20 19.59
C GLU A 614 -10.92 -32.93 20.24
N THR A 615 -10.78 -33.37 21.49
CA THR A 615 -9.53 -33.22 22.23
C THR A 615 -8.58 -34.35 21.85
N LEU A 616 -7.50 -34.00 21.16
CA LEU A 616 -6.46 -34.97 20.78
C LEU A 616 -5.58 -35.34 21.96
N GLN A 617 -5.27 -34.37 22.83
CA GLN A 617 -4.44 -34.58 24.01
C GLN A 617 -4.71 -33.48 25.06
N ILE A 618 -4.65 -33.87 26.33
CA ILE A 618 -4.48 -32.97 27.48
C ILE A 618 -3.20 -33.36 28.18
N ILE A 619 -2.34 -32.39 28.47
CA ILE A 619 -1.04 -32.59 29.12
C ILE A 619 -0.99 -31.73 30.37
N ASN A 620 -0.75 -32.36 31.51
CA ASN A 620 -0.49 -31.66 32.77
C ASN A 620 1.02 -31.37 32.85
N LEU A 621 1.37 -30.09 32.93
CA LEU A 621 2.73 -29.57 32.81
C LEU A 621 3.28 -29.14 34.16
#